data_AF-A0A2V7CNW8-F1
#
_entry.id   AF-A0A2V7CNW8-F1
#
_cell.length_a   1.000
_cell.length_b   1.000
_cell.length_c   1.000
_cell.angle_alpha   90.00
_cell.angle_beta   90.00
_cell.angle_gamma   90.00
#
_symmetry.space_group_name_H-M   'P 1'
#
loop_
_entity.id
_entity.type
_entity.pdbx_description
1 polymer ?
#
loop_
_entity_poly.entity_id
_entity_poly.type
_entity_poly.pdbx_seq_one_letter_code
_entity_poly.pdbx_strand_id
1 'polypeptide(L)'
;MKCPRCQAENPAGMKFCGQCAAPLALVCSSCGATNPPENKFCGQCATPFGKPAETRFASPDSYTPKHLAEKILTSKAALEAERKQVSVLFADLKGSMELLVDRDPEEADRITATATVASGCPNVGR
;
A
#
# COMPACT_ATOMS: atom_id res chain seq x y z
N MET A 1 -13.80 21.60 -30.59
CA MET A 1 -13.17 21.61 -29.25
C MET A 1 -12.82 23.04 -28.86
N LYS A 2 -13.09 23.42 -27.60
CA LYS A 2 -12.79 24.77 -27.10
C LYS A 2 -11.34 24.90 -26.66
N CYS A 3 -10.68 25.99 -27.06
CA CYS A 3 -9.33 26.30 -26.61
C CYS A 3 -9.36 26.66 -25.11
N PRO A 4 -8.55 26.02 -24.25
CA PRO A 4 -8.54 26.34 -22.82
C PRO A 4 -7.96 27.73 -22.51
N ARG A 5 -7.21 28.34 -23.45
CA ARG A 5 -6.59 29.66 -23.28
C ARG A 5 -7.50 30.82 -23.69
N CYS A 6 -8.11 30.75 -24.87
CA CYS A 6 -8.91 31.85 -25.44
C CYS A 6 -10.39 31.51 -25.68
N GLN A 7 -10.83 30.29 -25.33
CA GLN A 7 -12.22 29.79 -25.47
C GLN A 7 -12.76 29.70 -26.91
N ALA A 8 -11.92 29.90 -27.92
CA ALA A 8 -12.29 29.74 -29.33
C ALA A 8 -12.67 28.30 -29.66
N GLU A 9 -13.70 28.11 -30.50
CA GLU A 9 -14.05 26.81 -31.05
C GLU A 9 -13.07 26.42 -32.17
N ASN A 10 -12.54 25.20 -32.12
CA ASN A 10 -11.60 24.66 -33.11
C ASN A 10 -12.13 23.33 -33.67
N PRO A 11 -11.92 23.03 -34.96
CA PRO A 11 -12.22 21.71 -35.54
C PRO A 11 -11.53 20.57 -34.77
N ALA A 12 -12.14 19.38 -34.79
CA ALA A 12 -11.53 18.19 -34.21
C ALA A 12 -10.22 17.83 -34.93
N GLY A 13 -9.22 17.36 -34.18
CA GLY A 13 -7.92 16.96 -34.72
C GLY A 13 -6.88 18.07 -34.88
N MET A 14 -7.22 19.33 -34.58
CA MET A 14 -6.26 20.44 -34.60
C MET A 14 -5.25 20.33 -33.44
N LYS A 15 -3.96 20.47 -33.73
CA LYS A 15 -2.88 20.43 -32.71
C LYS A 15 -2.74 21.74 -31.92
N PHE A 16 -3.05 22.87 -32.57
CA PHE A 16 -2.93 24.21 -32.02
C PHE A 16 -4.19 25.01 -32.32
N CYS A 17 -4.48 26.00 -31.46
CA CYS A 17 -5.58 26.91 -31.66
C CYS A 17 -5.31 27.86 -32.83
N GLY A 18 -6.27 27.96 -33.76
CA GLY A 18 -6.15 28.85 -34.93
C GLY A 18 -6.17 30.35 -34.60
N GLN A 19 -6.57 30.75 -33.39
CA GLN A 19 -6.62 32.16 -32.97
C GLN A 19 -5.45 32.60 -32.07
N CYS A 20 -4.97 31.72 -31.18
CA CYS A 20 -3.95 32.09 -30.19
C CYS A 20 -2.70 31.20 -30.18
N ALA A 21 -2.61 30.23 -31.10
CA ALA A 21 -1.51 29.27 -31.22
C ALA A 21 -1.26 28.38 -29.98
N ALA A 22 -2.14 28.39 -28.97
CA ALA A 22 -2.02 27.51 -27.82
C ALA A 22 -2.19 26.03 -28.22
N PRO A 23 -1.40 25.10 -27.66
CA PRO A 23 -1.59 23.67 -27.90
C PRO A 23 -2.96 23.22 -27.39
N LEU A 24 -3.63 22.39 -28.20
CA LEU A 24 -4.97 21.86 -27.90
C LEU A 24 -4.92 20.44 -27.32
N ALA A 25 -3.77 19.80 -27.30
CA ALA A 25 -3.56 18.47 -26.74
C ALA A 25 -2.57 18.49 -25.57
N LEU A 26 -2.74 17.56 -24.63
CA LEU A 26 -1.83 17.34 -23.50
C LEU A 26 -0.71 16.39 -23.92
N VAL A 27 0.54 16.74 -23.61
CA VAL A 27 1.69 15.84 -23.79
C VAL A 27 2.09 15.29 -22.42
N CYS A 28 2.13 13.97 -22.29
CA CYS A 28 2.55 13.33 -21.06
C CYS A 28 4.04 13.57 -20.80
N SER A 29 4.38 14.14 -19.64
CA SER A 29 5.76 14.33 -19.22
C SER A 29 6.48 13.01 -18.89
N SER A 30 5.74 11.95 -18.58
CA SER A 30 6.32 10.65 -18.23
C SER A 30 6.61 9.76 -19.43
N CYS A 31 5.74 9.74 -20.46
CA CYS A 31 5.88 8.84 -21.61
C CYS A 31 5.85 9.53 -22.98
N GLY A 32 5.62 10.86 -23.05
CA GLY A 32 5.56 11.62 -24.31
C GLY A 32 4.27 11.49 -25.11
N ALA A 33 3.32 10.67 -24.65
CA ALA A 33 2.04 10.46 -25.33
C ALA A 33 1.22 11.75 -25.51
N THR A 34 0.61 11.93 -26.68
CA THR A 34 -0.37 12.98 -26.92
C THR A 34 -1.75 12.51 -26.46
N ASN A 35 -2.44 13.32 -25.65
CA ASN A 35 -3.72 13.02 -25.02
C ASN A 35 -4.72 14.16 -25.28
N PRO A 36 -6.03 13.87 -25.37
CA PRO A 36 -7.08 14.89 -25.40
C PRO A 36 -7.03 15.80 -24.16
N PRO A 37 -7.39 17.10 -24.28
CA PRO A 37 -7.29 18.04 -23.17
C PRO A 37 -8.28 17.79 -22.04
N GLU A 38 -9.32 16.97 -22.27
CA GLU A 38 -10.31 16.59 -21.26
C GLU A 38 -9.80 15.49 -20.30
N ASN A 39 -8.70 14.82 -20.66
CA ASN A 39 -8.16 13.71 -19.88
C ASN A 39 -7.50 14.18 -18.58
N LYS A 40 -7.90 13.58 -17.46
CA LYS A 40 -7.25 13.80 -16.15
C LYS A 40 -5.98 12.96 -15.96
N PHE A 41 -5.81 11.91 -16.75
CA PHE A 41 -4.67 10.98 -16.69
C PHE A 41 -4.21 10.63 -18.11
N CYS A 42 -2.96 10.22 -18.25
CA CYS A 42 -2.43 9.68 -19.49
C CYS A 42 -3.09 8.34 -19.83
N GLY A 43 -3.64 8.23 -21.03
CA GLY A 43 -4.25 6.98 -21.50
C GLY A 43 -3.26 5.84 -21.79
N GLN A 44 -1.94 6.11 -21.76
CA GLN A 44 -0.90 5.10 -21.99
C GLN A 44 -0.18 4.65 -20.71
N CYS A 45 0.16 5.57 -19.80
CA CYS A 45 0.95 5.27 -18.60
C CYS A 45 0.26 5.66 -17.28
N ALA A 46 -0.99 6.11 -17.33
CA ALA A 46 -1.78 6.55 -16.17
C ALA A 46 -1.22 7.72 -15.35
N THR A 47 -0.16 8.41 -15.80
CA THR A 47 0.35 9.61 -15.13
C THR A 47 -0.71 10.72 -15.10
N PRO A 48 -0.99 11.36 -13.95
CA PRO A 48 -1.99 12.41 -13.84
C PRO A 48 -1.58 13.71 -14.56
N PHE A 49 -2.53 14.35 -15.25
CA PHE A 49 -2.40 15.68 -15.85
C PHE A 49 -2.95 16.74 -14.88
N GLY A 50 -2.17 17.06 -13.86
CA GLY A 50 -2.54 18.04 -12.84
C GLY A 50 -1.87 17.73 -11.51
N LYS A 51 -1.88 18.69 -10.59
CA LYS A 51 -1.50 18.41 -9.21
C LYS A 51 -2.46 17.34 -8.67
N PRO A 52 -1.96 16.28 -8.01
CA PRO A 52 -2.86 15.41 -7.25
C PRO A 52 -3.71 16.33 -6.37
N ALA A 53 -5.03 16.10 -6.37
CA ALA A 53 -5.91 16.82 -5.45
C ALA A 53 -5.25 16.74 -4.08
N GLU A 54 -4.98 17.90 -3.47
CA GLU A 54 -4.44 17.94 -2.12
C GLU A 54 -5.27 16.97 -1.31
N THR A 55 -4.61 15.94 -0.78
CA THR A 55 -5.26 15.05 0.16
C THR A 55 -5.88 15.98 1.20
N ARG A 56 -7.22 15.97 1.34
CA ARG A 56 -7.91 16.83 2.32
C ARG A 56 -7.34 16.65 3.74
N PHE A 57 -6.66 15.53 3.94
CA PHE A 57 -5.66 15.36 4.98
C PHE A 57 -4.36 16.06 4.54
N ALA A 58 -4.32 17.38 4.73
CA ALA A 58 -3.06 18.06 4.97
C ALA A 58 -2.37 17.34 6.14
N SER A 59 -1.04 17.40 6.21
CA SER A 59 -0.31 16.73 7.29
C SER A 59 -0.94 17.10 8.65
N PRO A 60 -1.03 16.17 9.61
CA PRO A 60 -1.67 16.41 10.90
C PRO A 60 -1.16 17.66 11.63
N ASP A 61 0.01 18.16 11.24
CA ASP A 61 0.64 19.39 11.72
C ASP A 61 -0.29 20.62 11.63
N SER A 62 -1.22 20.68 10.66
CA SER A 62 -2.07 21.86 10.46
C SER A 62 -3.22 21.97 11.46
N TYR A 63 -3.66 20.87 12.09
CA TYR A 63 -4.82 20.85 12.99
C TYR A 63 -4.53 20.23 14.35
N THR A 64 -3.34 19.70 14.59
CA THR A 64 -2.99 19.10 15.89
C THR A 64 -2.33 20.15 16.79
N PRO A 65 -3.00 20.63 17.86
CA PRO A 65 -2.34 21.44 18.88
C PRO A 65 -1.06 20.76 19.38
N LYS A 66 0.01 21.53 19.60
CA LYS A 66 1.34 21.00 19.98
C LYS A 66 1.27 20.01 21.16
N HIS A 67 0.43 20.30 22.15
CA HIS A 67 0.23 19.45 23.32
C HIS A 67 -0.43 18.09 23.03
N LEU A 68 -1.21 17.96 21.93
CA LEU A 68 -1.78 16.70 21.49
C LEU A 68 -0.79 15.93 20.61
N ALA A 69 -0.02 16.62 19.77
CA ALA A 69 1.06 15.99 19.00
C ALA A 69 2.13 15.39 19.94
N GLU A 70 2.52 16.12 20.99
CA GLU A 70 3.43 15.63 22.03
C GLU A 70 2.86 14.40 22.78
N LYS A 71 1.56 14.39 23.09
CA LYS A 71 0.88 13.23 23.71
C LYS A 71 0.84 12.01 22.80
N ILE A 72 0.64 12.20 21.49
CA ILE A 72 0.66 11.10 20.50
C ILE A 72 2.08 10.54 20.35
N LEU A 73 3.10 11.41 20.31
CA LEU A 73 4.50 10.98 20.21
C LEU A 73 4.97 10.25 21.48
N THR A 74 4.58 10.74 22.66
CA THR A 74 4.91 10.09 23.94
C THR A 74 4.14 8.79 24.17
N SER A 75 2.90 8.66 23.67
CA SER A 75 2.12 7.42 23.74
C SER A 75 2.42 6.43 22.62
N LYS A 76 3.15 6.82 21.55
CA LYS A 76 3.59 5.90 20.50
C LYS A 76 4.40 4.72 21.06
N ALA A 77 5.28 4.99 22.04
CA ALA A 77 6.04 3.95 22.73
C ALA A 77 5.16 2.99 23.56
N ALA A 78 3.97 3.43 23.98
CA ALA A 78 3.00 2.60 24.70
C ALA A 78 2.06 1.82 23.77
N LEU A 79 1.92 2.23 22.51
CA LEU A 79 1.09 1.60 21.47
C LEU A 79 1.88 0.70 20.52
N GLU A 80 3.22 0.76 20.54
CA GLU A 80 4.08 -0.24 19.91
C GLU A 80 3.96 -1.55 20.68
N ALA A 81 2.96 -2.36 20.30
CA ALA A 81 2.84 -3.74 20.73
C ALA A 81 4.18 -4.46 20.59
N GLU A 82 4.59 -5.16 21.65
CA GLU A 82 5.86 -5.89 21.71
C GLU A 82 5.93 -6.93 20.59
N ARG A 83 6.76 -6.69 19.56
CA ARG A 83 7.03 -7.65 18.49
C ARG A 83 7.98 -8.74 19.02
N LYS A 84 7.42 -9.81 19.57
CA LYS A 84 8.20 -10.99 19.97
C LYS A 84 8.57 -11.83 18.74
N GLN A 85 9.85 -12.10 18.58
CA GLN A 85 10.33 -13.03 17.56
C GLN A 85 10.01 -14.46 18.03
N VAL A 86 9.06 -15.10 17.37
CA VAL A 86 8.72 -16.51 17.61
C VAL A 86 9.37 -17.36 16.53
N SER A 87 10.06 -18.42 16.93
CA SER A 87 10.59 -19.44 16.01
C SER A 87 9.65 -20.64 16.02
N VAL A 88 9.14 -21.02 14.85
CA VAL A 88 8.30 -22.20 14.68
C VAL A 88 9.11 -23.27 13.95
N LEU A 89 9.31 -24.42 14.59
CA LEU A 89 9.93 -25.58 13.97
C LEU A 89 8.84 -26.52 13.45
N PHE A 90 8.80 -26.73 12.13
CA PHE A 90 8.00 -27.80 11.54
C PHE A 90 8.90 -29.01 11.34
N ALA A 91 8.58 -30.12 12.01
CA ALA A 91 9.19 -31.41 11.77
C ALA A 91 8.10 -32.40 11.40
N ASP A 92 8.20 -32.99 10.21
CA ASP A 92 7.37 -34.13 9.85
C ASP A 92 7.99 -35.39 10.47
N LEU A 93 7.18 -36.13 11.23
CA LEU A 93 7.54 -37.45 11.70
C LEU A 93 7.25 -38.42 10.56
N LYS A 94 8.31 -38.89 9.88
CA LYS A 94 8.18 -39.94 8.85
C LYS A 94 7.39 -41.13 9.40
N GLY A 95 6.24 -41.45 8.79
CA GLY A 95 5.35 -42.54 9.23
C GLY A 95 4.19 -42.13 10.15
N SER A 96 4.00 -40.83 10.41
CA SER A 96 2.92 -40.31 11.26
C SER A 96 1.51 -40.64 10.75
N MET A 97 1.31 -40.68 9.44
CA MET A 97 0.00 -41.02 8.85
C MET A 97 -0.45 -42.44 9.19
N GLU A 98 0.47 -43.41 9.25
CA GLU A 98 0.14 -44.81 9.58
C GLU A 98 -0.21 -44.97 11.06
N LEU A 99 0.38 -44.16 11.95
CA LEU A 99 0.11 -44.17 13.39
C LEU A 99 -1.26 -43.58 13.76
N LEU A 100 -1.84 -42.75 12.89
CA LEU A 100 -3.07 -42.00 13.15
C LEU A 100 -4.29 -42.51 12.38
N VAL A 101 -4.10 -43.39 11.38
CA VAL A 101 -5.16 -43.76 10.42
C VAL A 101 -6.36 -44.47 11.04
N ASP A 102 -6.15 -45.23 12.12
CA ASP A 102 -7.18 -45.99 12.84
C ASP A 102 -7.46 -45.42 14.24
N ARG A 103 -7.09 -44.17 14.51
CA ARG A 103 -7.23 -43.54 15.83
C ARG A 103 -8.23 -42.40 15.78
N ASP A 104 -9.02 -42.28 16.84
CA ASP A 104 -9.87 -41.12 17.01
C ASP A 104 -9.02 -39.87 17.34
N PRO A 105 -9.54 -38.65 17.10
CA PRO A 105 -8.79 -37.42 17.29
C PRO A 105 -8.27 -37.20 18.72
N GLU A 106 -9.01 -37.64 19.76
CA GLU A 106 -8.60 -37.44 21.15
C GLU A 106 -7.43 -38.37 21.54
N GLU A 107 -7.38 -39.57 20.97
CA GLU A 107 -6.28 -40.53 21.16
C GLU A 107 -5.02 -40.13 20.35
N ALA A 108 -5.20 -39.59 19.15
CA ALA A 108 -4.12 -38.99 18.34
C ALA A 108 -3.43 -37.83 19.05
N ASP A 109 -4.22 -36.94 19.67
CA ASP A 109 -3.71 -35.78 20.42
C ASP A 109 -2.84 -36.20 21.61
N ARG A 110 -3.19 -37.29 22.30
CA ARG A 110 -2.39 -37.81 23.43
C ARG A 110 -0.99 -38.25 23.03
N ILE A 111 -0.85 -38.85 21.84
CA ILE A 111 0.45 -39.33 21.31
C ILE A 111 1.33 -38.14 20.89
N THR A 112 0.72 -37.09 20.35
CA THR A 112 1.45 -35.91 19.84
C THR A 112 1.76 -34.88 20.92
N ALA A 113 0.99 -34.84 22.02
CA ALA A 113 1.14 -33.88 23.11
C ALA A 113 2.48 -33.98 23.86
N THR A 114 3.13 -35.15 23.85
CA THR A 114 4.42 -35.35 24.54
C THR A 114 5.59 -34.67 23.82
N ALA A 115 5.43 -34.30 22.54
CA ALA A 115 6.46 -33.64 21.74
C ALA A 115 6.51 -32.11 21.93
N THR A 116 5.51 -31.51 22.58
CA THR A 116 5.32 -30.04 22.59
C THR A 116 6.06 -29.32 23.74
N VAL A 117 6.76 -30.03 24.63
CA VAL A 117 7.43 -29.42 25.80
C VAL A 117 8.93 -29.66 25.80
N ALA A 118 9.66 -28.95 24.93
CA ALA A 118 11.09 -28.72 25.10
C ALA A 118 11.55 -27.47 24.32
N SER A 119 11.01 -26.30 24.64
CA SER A 119 11.62 -25.03 24.20
C SER A 119 11.54 -23.97 25.31
N GLY A 120 12.11 -24.30 26.47
CA GLY A 120 12.65 -23.28 27.36
C GLY A 120 13.99 -22.83 26.79
N CYS A 121 14.02 -21.70 26.09
CA CYS A 121 15.27 -21.05 25.69
C CYS A 121 16.08 -20.66 26.95
N PRO A 122 17.33 -21.10 27.13
CA PRO A 122 18.25 -20.40 28.01
C PRO A 122 18.69 -19.11 27.32
N ASN A 123 18.66 -18.03 28.10
CA ASN A 123 19.02 -16.65 27.76
C ASN A 123 20.13 -16.48 26.69
N VAL A 124 19.85 -15.58 25.76
CA VAL A 124 20.84 -14.91 24.90
C VAL A 124 21.52 -13.80 25.72
N GLY A 125 22.86 -13.73 25.66
CA GLY A 125 23.69 -12.62 26.14
C GLY A 125 24.89 -13.15 26.95
N ARG A 126 26.14 -12.99 26.54
CA ARG A 126 26.79 -11.83 25.89
C ARG A 126 28.00 -12.29 25.08
#